data_AF-A0A6G2JHT4-F1
#
_entry.id   AF-A0A6G2JHT4-F1
#
_cell.length_a   1.000
_cell.length_b   1.000
_cell.length_c   1.000
_cell.angle_alpha   90.00
_cell.angle_beta   90.00
_cell.angle_gamma   90.00
#
_symmetry.space_group_name_H-M   'P 1'
#
loop_
_entity.id
_entity.type
_entity.pdbx_description
1 polymer ?
#
loop_
_entity_poly.entity_id
_entity_poly.type
_entity_poly.pdbx_seq_one_letter_code
_entity_poly.pdbx_strand_id
1 'polypeptide(L)' 'MKPAMANYYLNHNAQQNGDHEVHMAPCVTVSSFIVSNMEYLGSFASCHSAVNEARRRHLFWKINGCYFCSAPCHTT' A
#
# COMPACT_ATOMS: atom_id res chain seq x y z
N MET A 1 -3.11 -11.53 17.34
CA MET A 1 -3.95 -10.32 17.44
C MET A 1 -3.63 -9.44 16.24
N LYS A 2 -4.61 -9.18 15.34
CA LYS A 2 -4.44 -8.14 14.31
C LYS A 2 -4.51 -6.78 15.01
N PRO A 3 -3.64 -5.80 14.68
CA PRO A 3 -3.73 -4.48 15.28
C PRO A 3 -5.10 -3.86 14.93
N ALA A 4 -5.67 -3.09 15.86
CA ALA A 4 -6.97 -2.44 15.69
C ALA A 4 -6.98 -1.54 14.43
N MET A 5 -5.84 -0.92 14.13
CA MET A 5 -5.56 -0.17 12.90
C MET A 5 -4.05 -0.21 12.62
N ALA A 6 -3.67 -0.13 11.36
CA ALA A 6 -2.28 0.00 10.92
C ALA A 6 -2.15 1.18 9.95
N ASN A 7 -0.96 1.79 9.91
CA ASN A 7 -0.68 2.88 8.98
C ASN A 7 -0.40 2.31 7.60
N TYR A 8 -1.00 2.91 6.58
CA TYR A 8 -0.83 2.50 5.19
C TYR A 8 -0.26 3.61 4.34
N TYR A 9 0.56 3.20 3.38
CA TYR A 9 1.27 4.07 2.47
C TYR A 9 1.14 3.56 1.04
N LEU A 10 1.00 4.47 0.08
CA LEU A 10 1.04 4.16 -1.35
C LEU A 10 2.43 4.47 -1.89
N ASN A 11 3.03 3.53 -2.60
CA ASN A 11 4.25 3.79 -3.37
C ASN A 11 3.90 4.49 -4.69
N HIS A 12 4.40 5.72 -4.88
CA HIS A 12 4.24 6.46 -6.13
C HIS A 12 5.07 5.89 -7.28
N ASN A 13 6.03 5.00 -7.01
CA ASN A 13 6.73 4.28 -8.07
C ASN A 13 5.93 3.05 -8.46
N ALA A 14 5.46 3.03 -9.71
CA ALA A 14 4.91 1.82 -10.30
C ALA A 14 5.99 0.73 -10.38
N GLN A 15 5.60 -0.51 -10.10
CA GLN A 15 6.38 -1.69 -10.44
C GLN A 15 6.47 -1.87 -11.96
N GLN A 16 7.29 -2.83 -12.42
CA GLN A 16 7.44 -3.14 -13.85
C GLN A 16 6.10 -3.53 -14.52
N ASN A 17 5.16 -4.07 -13.75
CA ASN A 17 3.82 -4.45 -14.23
C ASN A 17 2.79 -3.29 -14.19
N GLY A 18 3.24 -2.08 -13.83
CA GLY A 18 2.42 -0.87 -13.70
C GLY A 18 1.75 -0.69 -12.33
N ASP A 19 1.90 -1.62 -11.38
CA ASP A 19 1.24 -1.53 -10.07
C ASP A 19 1.92 -0.52 -9.15
N HIS A 20 1.12 0.37 -8.58
CA HIS A 20 1.48 1.13 -7.40
C HIS A 20 1.02 0.36 -6.16
N GLU A 21 1.98 -0.07 -5.34
CA GLU A 21 1.70 -0.93 -4.19
C GLU A 21 1.29 -0.15 -2.94
N VAL A 22 0.27 -0.67 -2.26
CA VAL A 22 -0.13 -0.24 -0.91
C VAL A 22 0.56 -1.09 0.14
N HIS A 23 1.33 -0.43 1.00
CA HIS A 23 2.08 -1.06 2.09
C HIS A 23 1.46 -0.75 3.45
N MET A 24 1.31 -1.79 4.29
CA MET A 24 1.10 -1.65 5.72
C MET A 24 2.44 -1.43 6.43
N ALA A 25 2.51 -0.49 7.37
CA ALA A 25 3.68 -0.30 8.24
C ALA A 25 3.59 -1.15 9.53
N PRO A 26 4.70 -1.78 9.96
CA PRO A 26 5.97 -1.88 9.25
C PRO A 26 5.91 -2.89 8.09
N CYS A 27 6.64 -2.62 7.01
CA CYS A 27 6.84 -3.55 5.91
C CYS A 27 8.32 -3.88 5.77
N VAL A 28 8.66 -5.17 5.73
CA VAL A 28 10.04 -5.68 5.67
C VAL A 28 10.79 -5.31 4.40
N THR A 29 10.08 -5.08 3.29
CA THR A 29 10.70 -4.69 2.01
C THR A 29 10.88 -3.19 1.87
N VAL A 30 10.17 -2.40 2.68
CA VAL A 30 10.23 -0.92 2.64
C VAL A 30 11.41 -0.40 3.47
N SER A 31 11.97 -1.21 4.36
CA SER A 31 13.02 -0.83 5.32
C SER A 31 14.36 -0.39 4.70
N SER A 32 14.56 -0.54 3.39
CA SER A 32 15.83 -0.20 2.74
C SER A 32 15.74 0.80 1.57
N PHE A 33 14.54 1.16 1.08
CA PHE A 33 14.44 1.82 -0.24
C PHE A 33 13.56 3.06 -0.37
N ILE A 34 12.64 3.40 0.55
CA ILE A 34 11.68 4.49 0.26
C ILE A 34 11.31 5.32 1.49
N VAL A 35 11.80 6.56 1.53
CA VAL A 35 11.14 7.66 2.27
C VAL A 35 10.66 8.77 1.34
N SER A 36 11.15 8.87 0.10
CA SER A 36 10.87 10.04 -0.76
C SER A 36 9.61 9.94 -1.62
N ASN A 37 9.05 8.74 -1.87
CA ASN A 37 7.93 8.53 -2.79
C ASN A 37 6.78 7.69 -2.18
N MET A 38 6.61 7.78 -0.85
CA MET A 38 5.49 7.15 -0.15
C MET A 38 4.48 8.23 0.23
N GLU A 39 3.24 8.05 -0.21
CA GLU A 39 2.13 8.85 0.26
C GLU A 39 1.46 8.17 1.46
N TYR A 40 1.26 8.90 2.54
CA TYR A 40 0.45 8.42 3.65
C TYR A 40 -1.04 8.43 3.28
N LEU A 41 -1.62 7.24 3.25
CA LEU A 41 -3.05 7.06 2.97
C LEU A 41 -3.90 7.28 4.21
N GLY A 42 -3.38 6.90 5.38
CA GLY A 42 -4.12 6.92 6.64
C GLY A 42 -3.88 5.66 7.46
N SER A 43 -4.59 5.58 8.58
CA SER A 43 -4.61 4.41 9.44
C SER A 43 -5.92 3.66 9.21
N PHE A 44 -5.82 2.36 8.91
CA PHE A 44 -6.97 1.54 8.51
C PHE A 44 -6.94 0.18 9.22
N ALA A 45 -8.11 -0.43 9.37
CA ALA A 45 -8.23 -1.78 9.93
C ALA A 45 -7.79 -2.89 8.94
N SER A 46 -7.68 -2.57 7.64
CA SER A 46 -7.25 -3.52 6.62
C SER A 46 -6.68 -2.85 5.37
N CYS A 47 -5.92 -3.62 4.58
CA CYS A 47 -5.40 -3.17 3.30
C CYS A 47 -6.51 -2.84 2.29
N HIS A 48 -7.71 -3.43 2.40
CA HIS A 48 -8.81 -3.18 1.45
C HIS A 48 -9.28 -1.73 1.54
N SER A 49 -9.42 -1.21 2.77
CA SER A 49 -9.77 0.19 3.00
C SER A 49 -8.67 1.13 2.48
N ALA A 50 -7.41 0.79 2.70
CA ALA A 50 -6.27 1.56 2.20
C ALA A 50 -6.18 1.56 0.67
N VAL A 51 -6.37 0.40 0.02
CA VAL A 51 -6.39 0.27 -1.45
C VAL A 51 -7.53 1.07 -2.06
N ASN A 52 -8.73 1.02 -1.46
CA ASN A 52 -9.86 1.83 -1.90
C ASN A 52 -9.57 3.33 -1.76
N GLU A 53 -8.94 3.75 -0.66
CA GLU A 53 -8.52 5.14 -0.49
C GLU A 53 -7.48 5.56 -1.53
N ALA A 54 -6.48 4.72 -1.79
CA ALA A 54 -5.48 4.96 -2.83
C ALA A 54 -6.13 5.11 -4.22
N ARG A 55 -7.07 4.22 -4.59
CA ARG A 55 -7.83 4.31 -5.85
C ARG A 55 -8.68 5.58 -5.93
N ARG A 56 -9.29 5.99 -4.81
CA ARG A 56 -10.07 7.23 -4.72
C ARG A 56 -9.21 8.47 -4.97
N ARG A 57 -7.97 8.48 -4.46
CA ARG A 57 -7.02 9.59 -4.66
C ARG A 57 -6.35 9.57 -6.05
N HIS A 58 -6.13 8.37 -6.60
CA HIS A 58 -5.40 8.14 -7.85
C HIS A 58 -6.21 7.33 -8.85
N LEU A 59 -7.25 7.95 -9.41
CA LEU A 59 -8.25 7.30 -10.26
C LEU A 59 -7.68 6.63 -11.52
N PHE A 60 -6.50 7.04 -11.97
CA PHE A 60 -5.85 6.55 -13.19
C PHE A 60 -4.70 5.57 -12.92
N TRP A 61 -4.37 5.30 -11.65
CA TRP A 61 -3.26 4.42 -11.31
C TRP A 61 -3.75 2.99 -11.09
N LYS A 62 -2.92 2.02 -11.49
CA LYS A 62 -3.16 0.62 -11.18
C LYS A 62 -2.71 0.36 -9.74
N ILE A 63 -3.67 0.27 -8.81
CA ILE A 63 -3.39 0.11 -7.38
C ILE A 63 -3.57 -1.36 -6.96
N ASN A 64 -2.54 -1.91 -6.32
CA ASN A 64 -2.52 -3.28 -5.79
C ASN A 64 -1.95 -3.30 -4.36
N GLY A 65 -2.15 -4.39 -3.62
CA GLY A 65 -1.50 -4.59 -2.32
C GLY A 65 -0.06 -5.06 -2.48
N CYS A 66 0.83 -4.63 -1.59
CA CYS A 66 2.16 -5.25 -1.48
C CYS A 66 2.04 -6.73 -1.09
N TYR A 67 2.71 -7.61 -1.84
CA TYR A 67 2.73 -9.05 -1.58
C TYR A 67 3.13 -9.40 -0.14
N PHE A 68 4.06 -8.64 0.47
CA PHE A 68 4.64 -8.99 1.78
C PHE A 68 3.84 -8.50 2.98
N CYS A 69 3.31 -7.27 2.95
CA CYS A 69 2.63 -6.66 4.10
C CYS A 69 1.14 -6.36 3.88
N SER A 70 0.65 -6.54 2.64
CA SER A 70 -0.74 -6.36 2.24
C SER A 70 -1.22 -7.55 1.40
N ALA A 71 -0.71 -8.76 1.67
CA ALA A 71 -0.97 -9.97 0.88
C ALA A 71 -2.45 -10.25 0.52
N PRO A 72 -3.44 -10.04 1.43
CA PRO A 72 -4.85 -10.23 1.08
C PRO A 72 -5.36 -9.31 -0.03
N CYS A 73 -4.64 -8.22 -0.29
CA CYS A 73 -4.96 -7.25 -1.33
C CYS A 73 -4.02 -7.31 -2.53
N HIS A 74 -3.06 -8.25 -2.55
CA HIS A 74 -2.20 -8.52 -3.70
C HIS A 74 -2.92 -9.52 -4.61
N THR A 75 -3.62 -9.03 -5.63
CA THR A 75 -4.63 -9.82 -6.38
C THR A 75 -4.34 -9.99 -7.87
N THR A 76 -3.24 -9.40 -8.36
CA THR A 76 -2.80 -9.44 -9.76
C THR A 76 -1.29 -9.49 -9.84
#